data_AF-A0A7C1PQQ1-F1
#
_entry.id   AF-A0A7C1PQQ1-F1
#
_cell.length_a   1.000
_cell.length_b   1.000
_cell.length_c   1.000
_cell.angle_alpha   90.00
_cell.angle_beta   90.00
_cell.angle_gamma   90.00
#
_symmetry.space_group_name_H-M   'P 1'
#
loop_
_entity.id
_entity.type
_entity.pdbx_description
1 polymer ?
#
loop_
_entity_poly.entity_id
_entity_poly.type
_entity_poly.pdbx_seq_one_letter_code
_entity_poly.pdbx_strand_id
1 'polypeptide(L)'
;MAQYKEALGPGTAETDQDKAPFGTMKDGILLREAVVTLSAVVYWAGVLLNAYRVRRSIGRSPNLRPSNTKEWILWAGWLFVIIGWMGQPLMIAKVGASRPFMFIQPLYNHPVMTAGILLILLGYGGTLWCYRSLGDSWRIGINRKEKNALVTDGPYGYVRHPIY
;
A
#
# COMPACT_ATOMS: atom_id res chain seq x y z
N MET A 1 7.34 56.28 -52.09
CA MET A 1 6.67 56.46 -50.80
C MET A 1 5.16 56.17 -50.91
N ALA A 2 4.76 54.92 -51.17
CA ALA A 2 3.41 54.39 -50.91
C ALA A 2 3.31 52.88 -51.18
N GLN A 3 4.43 52.15 -51.16
CA GLN A 3 4.49 50.71 -51.46
C GLN A 3 5.22 49.95 -50.34
N TYR A 4 4.90 50.32 -49.09
CA TYR A 4 5.41 49.69 -47.86
C TYR A 4 4.28 49.63 -46.82
N LYS A 5 3.13 49.07 -47.22
CA LYS A 5 1.98 48.88 -46.32
C LYS A 5 1.36 47.49 -46.49
N GLU A 6 2.25 46.51 -46.68
CA GLU A 6 1.91 45.09 -46.87
C GLU A 6 2.63 44.19 -45.83
N ALA A 7 2.77 44.67 -44.59
CA ALA A 7 3.26 43.84 -43.51
C ALA A 7 2.67 44.34 -42.19
N LEU A 8 2.12 43.41 -41.39
CA LEU A 8 1.55 43.60 -40.05
C LEU A 8 0.05 43.92 -40.00
N GLY A 9 -0.77 43.04 -40.59
CA GLY A 9 -2.03 42.66 -39.94
C GLY A 9 -1.70 41.60 -38.89
N PRO A 10 -1.98 41.80 -37.58
CA PRO A 10 -1.71 40.79 -36.58
C PRO A 10 -2.59 39.59 -36.89
N GLY A 11 -1.95 38.50 -37.29
CA GLY A 11 -2.61 37.21 -37.43
C GLY A 11 -3.35 36.91 -36.15
N THR A 12 -4.64 36.65 -36.28
CA THR A 12 -5.42 35.86 -35.34
C THR A 12 -4.93 34.40 -35.44
N ALA A 13 -3.65 34.19 -35.18
CA ALA A 13 -3.16 32.97 -34.55
C ALA A 13 -3.46 33.17 -33.07
N GLU A 14 -4.75 33.11 -32.74
CA GLU A 14 -5.18 32.87 -31.38
C GLU A 14 -4.48 31.56 -30.99
N THR A 15 -3.46 31.72 -30.15
CA THR A 15 -2.61 30.66 -29.64
C THR A 15 -3.46 29.62 -28.93
N ASP A 16 -3.91 28.60 -29.67
CA ASP A 16 -4.39 27.30 -29.17
C ASP A 16 -3.23 26.49 -28.54
N GLN A 17 -2.23 27.18 -28.00
CA GLN A 17 -1.10 26.63 -27.26
C GLN A 17 -1.26 26.82 -25.74
N ASP A 18 -2.29 27.52 -25.28
CA ASP A 18 -2.54 27.75 -23.84
C ASP A 18 -3.57 26.77 -23.23
N LYS A 19 -4.04 25.76 -23.99
CA LYS A 19 -5.07 24.80 -23.57
C LYS A 19 -4.59 23.34 -23.48
N ALA A 20 -3.43 23.07 -22.87
CA ALA A 20 -3.13 21.79 -22.22
C ALA A 20 -1.93 21.99 -21.26
N PRO A 21 -1.78 21.34 -20.08
CA PRO A 21 -2.40 20.10 -19.57
C PRO A 21 -2.70 20.17 -18.04
N PHE A 22 -3.11 21.33 -17.51
CA PHE A 22 -3.27 21.49 -16.05
C PHE A 22 -4.43 20.66 -15.47
N GLY A 23 -5.45 20.33 -16.26
CA GLY A 23 -6.51 19.39 -15.89
C GLY A 23 -5.96 17.97 -15.76
N THR A 24 -5.35 17.45 -16.83
CA THR A 24 -4.86 16.06 -16.92
C THR A 24 -3.88 15.65 -15.82
N MET A 25 -3.00 16.55 -15.35
CA MET A 25 -2.07 16.22 -14.26
C MET A 25 -2.77 16.15 -12.90
N LYS A 26 -3.70 17.06 -12.62
CA LYS A 26 -4.51 17.03 -11.40
C LYS A 26 -5.42 15.81 -11.39
N ASP A 27 -6.01 15.50 -12.54
CA ASP A 27 -6.88 14.34 -12.72
C ASP A 27 -6.13 13.02 -12.49
N GLY A 28 -4.87 12.92 -12.95
CA GLY A 28 -4.01 11.75 -12.72
C GLY A 28 -3.64 11.54 -11.24
N ILE A 29 -3.37 12.63 -10.51
CA ILE A 29 -3.07 12.58 -9.07
C ILE A 29 -4.32 12.18 -8.29
N LEU A 30 -5.47 12.80 -8.58
CA LEU A 30 -6.75 12.48 -7.96
C LEU A 30 -7.17 11.04 -8.24
N LEU A 31 -6.97 10.55 -9.46
CA LEU A 31 -7.23 9.16 -9.82
C LEU A 31 -6.35 8.20 -9.01
N ARG A 32 -5.04 8.47 -8.91
CA ARG A 32 -4.12 7.66 -8.11
C ARG A 32 -4.53 7.62 -6.64
N GLU A 33 -4.83 8.78 -6.05
CA GLU A 33 -5.28 8.88 -4.66
C GLU A 33 -6.58 8.10 -4.45
N ALA A 34 -7.56 8.29 -5.34
CA ALA A 34 -8.83 7.58 -5.29
C ALA A 34 -8.64 6.06 -5.41
N VAL A 35 -7.81 5.58 -6.34
CA VAL A 35 -7.53 4.15 -6.54
C VAL A 35 -6.90 3.54 -5.29
N VAL A 36 -5.89 4.21 -4.70
CA VAL A 36 -5.22 3.68 -3.49
C VAL A 36 -6.19 3.65 -2.32
N THR A 37 -6.91 4.74 -2.06
CA THR A 37 -7.89 4.79 -0.98
C THR A 37 -9.02 3.78 -1.18
N LEU A 38 -9.55 3.66 -2.39
CA LEU A 38 -10.59 2.67 -2.71
C LEU A 38 -10.07 1.24 -2.50
N SER A 39 -8.83 0.95 -2.90
CA SER A 39 -8.24 -0.39 -2.71
C SER A 39 -8.13 -0.76 -1.22
N ALA A 40 -7.76 0.21 -0.38
CA ALA A 40 -7.69 0.03 1.07
C ALA A 40 -9.09 -0.18 1.68
N VAL A 41 -10.09 0.60 1.25
CA VAL A 41 -11.50 0.43 1.67
C VAL A 41 -12.00 -0.96 1.29
N VAL A 42 -11.79 -1.38 0.04
CA VAL A 42 -12.23 -2.70 -0.46
C VAL A 42 -11.57 -3.83 0.31
N TYR A 43 -10.26 -3.74 0.57
CA TYR A 43 -9.54 -4.72 1.38
C TYR A 43 -10.14 -4.85 2.79
N TRP A 44 -10.32 -3.73 3.50
CA TRP A 44 -10.86 -3.74 4.87
C TRP A 44 -12.33 -4.18 4.91
N ALA A 45 -13.14 -3.81 3.92
CA ALA A 45 -14.50 -4.32 3.76
C ALA A 45 -14.47 -5.85 3.58
N GLY A 46 -13.56 -6.37 2.76
CA GLY A 46 -13.36 -7.81 2.58
C GLY A 46 -12.96 -8.52 3.87
N VAL A 47 -12.05 -7.93 4.67
CA VAL A 47 -11.67 -8.44 6.00
C VAL A 47 -12.88 -8.49 6.93
N LEU A 48 -13.69 -7.42 7.00
CA LEU A 48 -14.90 -7.38 7.82
C LEU A 48 -15.96 -8.40 7.37
N LEU A 49 -16.14 -8.57 6.06
CA LEU A 49 -17.04 -9.57 5.50
C LEU A 49 -16.57 -10.99 5.81
N ASN A 50 -15.29 -11.28 5.66
CA ASN A 50 -14.71 -12.57 6.03
C ASN A 50 -14.84 -12.82 7.54
N ALA A 51 -14.57 -11.82 8.36
CA ALA A 51 -14.73 -11.90 9.81
C ALA A 51 -16.20 -12.19 10.20
N TYR A 52 -17.15 -11.56 9.51
CA TYR A 52 -18.58 -11.82 9.68
C TYR A 52 -18.98 -13.23 9.21
N ARG A 53 -18.50 -13.68 8.05
CA ARG A 53 -18.75 -15.02 7.51
C ARG A 53 -18.22 -16.10 8.46
N VAL A 54 -17.00 -15.94 8.93
CA VAL A 54 -16.34 -16.83 9.91
C VAL A 54 -17.09 -16.84 11.24
N ARG A 55 -17.56 -15.68 11.72
CA ARG A 55 -18.41 -15.62 12.92
C ARG A 55 -19.70 -16.42 12.73
N ARG A 56 -20.34 -16.32 11.56
CA ARG A 56 -21.58 -17.03 11.26
C ARG A 56 -21.39 -18.54 11.16
N SER A 57 -20.22 -19.01 10.72
CA SER A 57 -19.92 -20.44 10.59
C SER A 57 -19.48 -21.10 11.90
N ILE A 58 -18.73 -20.40 12.77
CA ILE A 58 -18.18 -20.99 14.01
C ILE A 58 -19.10 -20.74 15.23
N GLY A 59 -20.05 -19.79 15.14
CA GLY A 59 -20.98 -19.46 16.23
C GLY A 59 -20.33 -18.82 17.48
N ARG A 60 -18.99 -18.70 17.51
CA ARG A 60 -18.22 -17.96 18.53
C ARG A 60 -17.67 -16.65 17.96
N SER A 61 -17.35 -15.70 18.84
CA SER A 61 -16.66 -14.47 18.45
C SER A 61 -15.24 -14.79 17.94
N PRO A 62 -14.81 -14.29 16.77
CA PRO A 62 -13.47 -14.57 16.23
C PRO A 62 -12.33 -13.83 16.97
N ASN A 63 -12.43 -13.65 18.29
CA ASN A 63 -11.60 -12.73 19.08
C ASN A 63 -11.67 -11.25 18.63
N LEU A 64 -12.79 -10.86 18.02
CA LEU A 64 -13.05 -9.48 17.55
C LEU A 64 -13.65 -8.56 18.62
N ARG A 65 -13.96 -9.09 19.81
CA ARG A 65 -14.64 -8.35 20.86
C ARG A 65 -13.66 -8.18 22.03
N PRO A 66 -13.14 -6.96 22.26
CA PRO A 66 -12.22 -6.74 23.36
C PRO A 66 -12.91 -7.06 24.69
N SER A 67 -12.27 -7.92 25.48
CA SER A 67 -12.76 -8.37 26.78
C SER A 67 -12.23 -7.49 27.93
N ASN A 68 -11.02 -6.96 27.77
CA ASN A 68 -10.28 -6.24 28.80
C ASN A 68 -9.92 -4.82 28.35
N THR A 69 -9.70 -3.91 29.31
CA THR A 69 -9.31 -2.52 29.03
C THR A 69 -8.03 -2.41 28.20
N LYS A 70 -7.03 -3.27 28.46
CA LYS A 70 -5.79 -3.33 27.67
C LYS A 70 -6.06 -3.69 26.21
N GLU A 71 -6.98 -4.64 25.99
CA GLU A 71 -7.38 -5.06 24.65
C GLU A 71 -8.10 -3.92 23.93
N TRP A 72 -8.99 -3.21 24.63
CA TRP A 72 -9.68 -2.04 24.07
C TRP A 72 -8.71 -0.93 23.62
N ILE A 73 -7.70 -0.63 24.43
CA ILE A 73 -6.64 0.35 24.07
C ILE A 73 -5.88 -0.12 22.82
N LEU A 74 -5.53 -1.41 22.73
CA LEU A 74 -4.87 -1.96 21.56
C LEU A 74 -5.74 -1.82 20.31
N TRP A 75 -7.03 -2.15 20.40
CA TRP A 75 -7.98 -1.99 19.29
C TRP A 75 -8.13 -0.53 18.86
N ALA A 76 -8.21 0.41 19.81
CA ALA A 76 -8.28 1.83 19.52
C ALA A 76 -7.00 2.33 18.81
N GLY A 77 -5.83 1.92 19.29
CA GLY A 77 -4.55 2.22 18.64
C GLY A 77 -4.46 1.63 17.23
N TRP A 78 -4.89 0.38 17.05
CA TRP A 78 -4.92 -0.28 15.74
C TRP A 78 -5.87 0.43 14.76
N LEU A 79 -7.06 0.84 15.22
CA LEU A 79 -8.01 1.61 14.41
C LEU A 79 -7.42 2.96 13.98
N PHE A 80 -6.71 3.64 14.88
CA PHE A 80 -6.01 4.89 14.56
C PHE A 80 -4.95 4.68 13.46
N VAL A 81 -4.17 3.60 13.53
CA VAL A 81 -3.19 3.24 12.49
C VAL A 81 -3.87 2.97 11.15
N ILE A 82 -4.98 2.23 11.13
CA ILE A 82 -5.75 1.96 9.90
C ILE A 82 -6.25 3.27 9.28
N ILE A 83 -6.88 4.13 10.09
CA ILE A 83 -7.42 5.41 9.62
C ILE A 83 -6.28 6.29 9.09
N GLY A 84 -5.16 6.35 9.79
CA GLY A 84 -3.96 7.06 9.33
C GLY A 84 -3.44 6.52 8.00
N TRP A 85 -3.35 5.20 7.86
CA TRP A 85 -2.91 4.54 6.62
C TRP A 85 -3.86 4.81 5.45
N MET A 86 -5.18 4.79 5.68
CA MET A 86 -6.19 5.07 4.65
C MET A 86 -6.26 6.55 4.27
N GLY A 87 -6.01 7.46 5.22
CA GLY A 87 -6.01 8.91 4.98
C GLY A 87 -4.71 9.45 4.40
N GLN A 88 -3.60 8.73 4.55
CA GLN A 88 -2.27 9.16 4.11
C GLN A 88 -2.20 9.52 2.61
N PRO A 89 -2.78 8.76 1.66
CA PRO A 89 -2.74 9.10 0.24
C PRO A 89 -3.32 10.50 -0.07
N LEU A 90 -4.36 10.91 0.66
CA LEU A 90 -5.06 12.20 0.48
C LEU A 90 -4.31 13.39 1.10
N MET A 91 -3.38 13.10 2.01
CA MET A 91 -2.65 14.11 2.78
C MET A 91 -1.23 14.31 2.25
N ILE A 92 -0.60 13.28 1.67
CA ILE A 92 0.82 13.34 1.33
C ILE A 92 1.13 14.34 0.21
N ALA A 93 0.23 14.53 -0.77
CA ALA A 93 0.40 15.55 -1.80
C ALA A 93 0.41 16.98 -1.23
N LYS A 94 -0.28 17.18 -0.09
CA LYS A 94 -0.38 18.48 0.60
C LYS A 94 0.76 18.70 1.60
N VAL A 95 1.37 17.62 2.08
CA VAL A 95 2.36 17.60 3.17
C VAL A 95 3.78 17.29 2.67
N GLY A 96 3.94 16.93 1.40
CA GLY A 96 5.19 16.46 0.79
C GLY A 96 6.40 17.39 0.91
N ALA A 97 6.21 18.66 1.27
CA ALA A 97 7.27 19.64 1.52
C ALA A 97 7.48 19.98 3.01
N SER A 98 6.78 19.33 3.94
CA SER A 98 6.92 19.64 5.37
C SER A 98 8.28 19.16 5.91
N ARG A 99 8.92 20.03 6.73
CA ARG A 99 10.24 19.82 7.34
C ARG A 99 10.53 18.41 7.90
N PRO A 100 9.59 17.72 8.60
CA PRO A 100 9.90 16.41 9.15
C PRO A 100 10.09 15.30 8.11
N PHE A 101 9.75 15.48 6.84
CA PHE A 101 9.88 14.45 5.80
C PHE A 101 10.93 14.80 4.73
N MET A 102 11.78 15.79 4.97
CA MET A 102 12.79 16.19 3.99
C MET A 102 13.87 15.11 3.79
N PHE A 103 14.20 14.32 4.81
CA PHE A 103 15.24 13.28 4.73
C PHE A 103 14.84 12.06 3.89
N ILE A 104 13.54 11.85 3.61
CA ILE A 104 13.08 10.77 2.71
C ILE A 104 13.02 11.22 1.25
N GLN A 105 13.08 12.51 0.96
CA GLN A 105 13.01 13.04 -0.41
C GLN A 105 14.07 12.42 -1.35
N PRO A 106 15.33 12.24 -0.93
CA PRO A 106 16.35 11.60 -1.77
C PRO A 106 16.02 10.16 -2.20
N LEU A 107 15.10 9.47 -1.50
CA LEU A 107 14.71 8.10 -1.80
C LEU A 107 13.72 8.00 -2.98
N TYR A 108 13.10 9.10 -3.42
CA TYR A 108 12.14 9.12 -4.54
C TYR A 108 12.80 9.18 -5.92
N ASN A 109 14.04 8.70 -6.05
CA ASN A 109 14.69 8.58 -7.36
C ASN A 109 14.38 7.21 -8.00
N HIS A 110 14.36 7.18 -9.33
CA HIS A 110 13.99 5.97 -10.08
C HIS A 110 14.82 4.73 -9.70
N PRO A 111 16.17 4.79 -9.63
CA PRO A 111 16.97 3.63 -9.24
C PRO A 111 16.61 3.04 -7.88
N VAL A 112 16.44 3.89 -6.86
CA VAL A 112 16.09 3.47 -5.50
C VAL A 112 14.69 2.85 -5.47
N MET A 113 13.72 3.45 -6.17
CA MET A 113 12.37 2.88 -6.27
C MET A 113 12.38 1.52 -6.95
N THR A 114 13.12 1.36 -8.06
CA THR A 114 13.26 0.08 -8.76
C THR A 114 13.91 -0.97 -7.86
N ALA A 115 14.99 -0.62 -7.16
CA ALA A 115 15.64 -1.53 -6.22
C ALA A 115 14.69 -1.95 -5.08
N GLY A 116 13.91 -1.00 -4.55
CA GLY A 116 12.89 -1.28 -3.53
C GLY A 116 11.81 -2.25 -4.01
N ILE A 117 11.31 -2.06 -5.24
CA ILE A 117 10.35 -2.99 -5.85
C ILE A 117 10.96 -4.38 -6.01
N LEU A 118 12.19 -4.49 -6.50
CA LEU A 118 12.88 -5.77 -6.64
C LEU A 118 13.06 -6.46 -5.28
N LEU A 119 13.43 -5.73 -4.23
CA LEU A 119 13.54 -6.26 -2.87
C LEU A 119 12.20 -6.78 -2.34
N ILE A 120 11.10 -6.06 -2.59
CA ILE A 120 9.74 -6.51 -2.23
C ILE A 120 9.40 -7.81 -2.94
N LEU A 121 9.66 -7.89 -4.25
CA LEU A 121 9.37 -9.09 -5.05
C LEU A 121 10.21 -10.28 -4.59
N LEU A 122 11.49 -10.06 -4.29
CA LEU A 122 12.38 -11.10 -3.75
C LEU A 122 11.94 -11.56 -2.36
N GLY A 123 11.57 -10.65 -1.47
CA GLY A 123 11.04 -10.98 -0.15
C GLY A 123 9.73 -11.77 -0.23
N TYR A 124 8.83 -11.38 -1.12
CA TYR A 124 7.59 -12.12 -1.37
C TYR A 124 7.87 -13.50 -1.96
N GLY A 125 8.79 -13.60 -2.92
CA GLY A 125 9.26 -14.87 -3.47
C GLY A 125 9.87 -15.78 -2.41
N GLY A 126 10.69 -15.24 -1.51
CA GLY A 126 11.24 -15.96 -0.36
C GLY A 126 10.17 -16.43 0.61
N THR A 127 9.15 -15.60 0.86
CA THR A 127 7.99 -15.97 1.69
C THR A 127 7.21 -17.14 1.06
N LEU A 128 6.95 -17.09 -0.24
CA LEU A 128 6.29 -18.19 -0.96
C LEU A 128 7.14 -19.47 -0.94
N TRP A 129 8.46 -19.35 -1.06
CA TRP A 129 9.37 -20.48 -0.94
C TRP A 129 9.33 -21.10 0.47
N CYS A 130 9.24 -20.28 1.51
CA CYS A 130 9.05 -20.74 2.89
C CYS A 130 7.73 -21.49 3.06
N TYR A 131 6.61 -20.93 2.55
CA TYR A 131 5.31 -21.61 2.61
C TYR A 131 5.32 -22.94 1.87
N ARG A 132 5.95 -22.99 0.69
CA ARG A 132 6.09 -24.24 -0.07
C ARG A 132 6.94 -25.28 0.66
N SER A 133 8.01 -24.85 1.34
CA SER A 133 8.91 -25.74 2.08
C SER A 133 8.27 -26.28 3.37
N LEU A 134 7.45 -25.46 4.06
CA LEU A 134 6.70 -25.90 5.23
C LEU A 134 5.56 -26.86 4.86
N GLY A 135 4.86 -26.61 3.74
CA GLY A 135 3.73 -27.41 3.29
C GLY A 135 2.70 -27.64 4.40
N ASP A 136 2.42 -28.91 4.68
CA ASP A 136 1.44 -29.32 5.71
C ASP A 136 1.86 -29.00 7.14
N SER A 137 3.13 -28.67 7.37
CA SER A 137 3.65 -28.28 8.68
C SER A 137 3.31 -26.83 9.06
N TRP A 138 2.88 -25.98 8.11
CA TRP A 138 2.49 -24.61 8.42
C TRP A 138 1.13 -24.56 9.14
N ARG A 139 1.09 -23.89 10.29
CA ARG A 139 -0.12 -23.65 11.09
C ARG A 139 -0.03 -22.26 11.70
N ILE A 140 -1.18 -21.58 11.79
CA ILE A 140 -1.30 -20.28 12.45
C ILE A 140 -1.33 -20.38 13.98
N GLY A 141 -1.68 -21.56 14.52
CA GLY A 141 -1.90 -21.81 15.95
C GLY A 141 -0.82 -22.68 16.58
N ILE A 142 -0.59 -22.47 17.89
CA ILE A 142 0.35 -23.26 18.69
C ILE A 142 -0.42 -24.37 19.41
N ASN A 143 -0.21 -25.64 19.02
CA ASN A 143 -0.77 -26.80 19.71
C ASN A 143 0.35 -27.59 20.41
N ARG A 144 0.37 -27.55 21.76
CA ARG A 144 1.45 -28.16 22.55
C ARG A 144 1.46 -29.69 22.53
N LYS A 145 0.36 -30.33 22.12
CA LYS A 145 0.27 -31.81 22.05
C LYS A 145 0.70 -32.37 20.70
N GLU A 146 0.88 -31.51 19.70
CA GLU A 146 1.20 -31.89 18.34
C GLU A 146 2.72 -31.98 18.17
N LYS A 147 3.21 -33.12 17.69
CA LYS A 147 4.62 -33.31 17.35
C LYS A 147 4.78 -33.10 15.85
N ASN A 148 5.15 -31.89 15.45
CA ASN A 148 5.38 -31.56 14.04
C ASN A 148 6.74 -32.10 13.60
N ALA A 149 6.81 -32.56 12.35
CA ALA A 149 8.08 -32.90 11.73
C ALA A 149 8.96 -31.64 11.62
N LEU A 150 10.26 -31.78 11.92
CA LEU A 150 11.20 -30.69 11.75
C LEU A 150 11.51 -30.52 10.26
N VAL A 151 11.16 -29.35 9.72
CA VAL A 151 11.49 -28.98 8.33
C VAL A 151 12.90 -28.39 8.32
N THR A 152 13.80 -29.01 7.56
CA THR A 152 15.19 -28.54 7.36
C THR A 152 15.55 -28.29 5.90
N ASP A 153 14.59 -28.49 4.99
CA ASP A 153 14.78 -28.28 3.56
C ASP A 153 14.55 -26.82 3.14
N GLY A 154 15.06 -26.48 1.96
CA GLY A 154 14.89 -25.16 1.36
C GLY A 154 15.49 -24.04 2.22
N PRO A 155 14.77 -22.94 2.48
CA PRO A 155 15.32 -21.81 3.23
C PRO A 155 15.56 -22.15 4.71
N TYR A 156 14.85 -23.15 5.25
CA TYR A 156 14.98 -23.59 6.65
C TYR A 156 16.29 -24.34 6.94
N GLY A 157 17.00 -24.78 5.90
CA GLY A 157 18.35 -25.37 6.04
C GLY A 157 19.44 -24.34 6.34
N TYR A 158 19.20 -23.06 6.01
CA TYR A 158 20.16 -21.97 6.22
C TYR A 158 19.90 -21.18 7.50
N VAL A 159 18.62 -20.90 7.80
CA VAL A 159 18.20 -20.08 8.95
C VAL A 159 16.96 -20.71 9.56
N ARG A 160 16.83 -20.68 10.90
CA ARG A 160 15.68 -21.29 11.60
C ARG A 160 14.35 -20.56 11.37
N HIS A 161 14.41 -19.26 11.07
CA HIS A 161 13.25 -18.39 10.88
C HIS A 161 13.38 -17.52 9.63
N PRO A 162 13.46 -18.12 8.42
CA PRO A 162 13.71 -17.40 7.17
C PRO A 162 12.50 -16.61 6.65
N ILE A 163 11.31 -16.84 7.22
CA ILE A 163 10.07 -16.15 6.86
C ILE A 163 9.90 -14.79 7.55
N TYR A 164 10.69 -14.52 8.60
CA TYR A 164 10.71 -13.23 9.32
C TYR A 164 11.69 -12.27 8.64
#